data_AF-A0A4Y8LY56-F1
#
_entry.id   AF-A0A4Y8LY56-F1
#
_cell.length_a   1.000
_cell.length_b   1.000
_cell.length_c   1.000
_cell.angle_alpha   90.00
_cell.angle_beta   90.00
_cell.angle_gamma   90.00
#
_symmetry.space_group_name_H-M   'P 1'
#
loop_
_entity.id
_entity.type
_entity.pdbx_description
1 polymer ?
#
loop_
_entity_poly.entity_id
_entity_poly.type
_entity_poly.pdbx_seq_one_letter_code
_entity_poly.pdbx_strand_id
1 'polypeptide(L)'
;MDERIDALLKELHPSLIITFYPGYSVHPDHDACGAAVIRTVGRLSKEERPPVHCMAVAKNLHQAIGEPHVINDVKDYLKQKMASIQAHRSQFQAAELLGNKKYDC
;
A
#
# COMPACT_ATOMS: atom_id res chain seq x y z
N MET A 1 -3.25 -17.67 -3.91
CA MET A 1 -3.22 -16.18 -3.93
C MET A 1 -2.87 -15.68 -5.32
N ASP A 2 -1.76 -16.15 -5.90
CA ASP A 2 -1.27 -15.76 -7.24
C ASP A 2 -2.33 -15.82 -8.34
N GLU A 3 -3.09 -16.91 -8.43
CA GLU A 3 -4.13 -17.09 -9.45
C GLU A 3 -5.22 -16.01 -9.39
N ARG A 4 -5.57 -15.57 -8.18
CA ARG A 4 -6.58 -14.52 -7.99
C ARG A 4 -6.02 -13.15 -8.37
N ILE A 5 -4.73 -12.92 -8.13
CA ILE A 5 -4.04 -11.70 -8.58
C ILE A 5 -3.96 -11.70 -10.11
N ASP A 6 -3.59 -12.83 -10.73
CA ASP A 6 -3.50 -12.97 -12.18
C ASP A 6 -4.85 -12.71 -12.87
N ALA A 7 -5.93 -13.26 -12.31
CA ALA A 7 -7.29 -12.98 -12.79
C ALA A 7 -7.61 -11.48 -12.73
N LEU A 8 -7.27 -10.80 -11.64
CA LEU A 8 -7.49 -9.35 -11.50
C LEU A 8 -6.63 -8.52 -12.47
N LEU A 9 -5.40 -8.94 -12.76
CA LEU A 9 -4.56 -8.26 -13.75
C LEU A 9 -5.19 -8.32 -15.14
N LYS A 10 -5.72 -9.49 -15.52
CA LYS A 10 -6.40 -9.72 -16.80
C LYS A 10 -7.78 -9.06 -16.88
N GLU A 11 -8.49 -8.93 -15.77
CA GLU A 11 -9.79 -8.25 -15.74
C GLU A 11 -9.61 -6.73 -15.80
N LEU A 12 -8.79 -6.20 -14.89
CA LEU A 12 -8.73 -4.76 -14.62
C LEU A 12 -7.74 -4.01 -15.51
N HIS A 13 -6.77 -4.70 -16.12
CA HIS A 13 -5.68 -4.10 -16.91
C HIS A 13 -5.10 -2.83 -16.26
N PRO A 14 -4.59 -2.93 -15.02
CA PRO A 14 -4.24 -1.76 -14.24
C PRO A 14 -3.08 -0.99 -14.88
N SER A 15 -3.16 0.34 -14.92
CA SER A 15 -2.05 1.20 -15.33
C SER A 15 -0.98 1.38 -14.25
N LEU A 16 -1.31 1.04 -13.00
CA LEU A 16 -0.44 1.11 -11.82
C LEU A 16 -0.91 0.11 -10.78
N ILE A 17 0.03 -0.55 -10.11
CA ILE A 17 -0.24 -1.38 -8.94
C ILE A 17 0.45 -0.75 -7.72
N ILE A 18 -0.26 -0.68 -6.60
CA ILE A 18 0.29 -0.26 -5.31
C ILE A 18 0.19 -1.44 -4.35
N THR A 19 1.31 -1.84 -3.75
CA THR A 19 1.38 -3.00 -2.83
C THR A 19 2.44 -2.79 -1.75
N PHE A 20 2.64 -3.77 -0.87
CA PHE A 20 3.67 -3.74 0.17
C PHE A 20 5.06 -4.05 -0.39
N TYR A 21 6.09 -3.44 0.19
CA TYR A 21 7.48 -3.72 -0.15
C TYR A 21 7.92 -5.05 0.50
N PRO A 22 8.25 -6.10 -0.28
CA PRO A 22 8.63 -7.39 0.29
C PRO A 22 9.90 -7.32 1.13
N GLY A 23 9.83 -7.80 2.38
CA GLY A 23 10.94 -7.82 3.33
C GLY A 23 11.09 -6.52 4.13
N TYR A 24 10.23 -5.54 3.89
CA TYR A 24 10.24 -4.24 4.57
C TYR A 24 8.87 -3.90 5.16
N SER A 25 8.22 -4.91 5.72
CA SER A 25 6.98 -4.79 6.47
C SER A 25 7.13 -5.28 7.90
N VAL A 26 6.42 -4.66 8.85
CA VAL A 26 6.34 -5.12 10.24
C VAL A 26 5.51 -6.40 10.44
N HIS A 27 4.67 -6.76 9.46
CA HIS A 27 3.77 -7.91 9.54
C HIS A 27 4.04 -8.91 8.40
N PRO A 28 4.13 -10.23 8.67
CA PRO A 28 4.44 -11.23 7.65
C PRO A 28 3.42 -11.27 6.49
N ASP A 29 2.14 -11.02 6.77
CA ASP A 29 1.11 -11.02 5.71
C ASP A 29 1.31 -9.90 4.69
N HIS A 30 1.89 -8.76 5.09
CA HIS A 30 2.20 -7.67 4.16
C HIS A 30 3.32 -8.10 3.21
N ASP A 31 4.38 -8.72 3.73
CA ASP A 31 5.47 -9.25 2.91
C ASP A 31 4.99 -10.36 1.97
N ALA A 32 4.15 -11.27 2.46
CA ALA A 32 3.56 -12.33 1.64
C ALA A 32 2.69 -11.75 0.52
N CYS A 33 1.90 -10.72 0.81
CA CYS A 33 1.08 -10.03 -0.18
C CYS A 33 1.92 -9.33 -1.25
N GLY A 34 2.91 -8.53 -0.86
CA GLY A 34 3.83 -7.87 -1.79
C GLY A 34 4.57 -8.89 -2.66
N ALA A 35 5.10 -9.95 -2.06
CA ALA A 35 5.81 -11.00 -2.79
C ALA A 35 4.92 -11.73 -3.80
N ALA A 36 3.64 -11.97 -3.46
CA ALA A 36 2.68 -12.56 -4.39
C ALA A 36 2.40 -11.63 -5.59
N VAL A 37 2.20 -10.33 -5.35
CA VAL A 37 2.02 -9.35 -6.43
C VAL A 37 3.24 -9.31 -7.36
N ILE A 38 4.45 -9.17 -6.81
CA ILE A 38 5.68 -9.08 -7.60
C ILE A 38 5.90 -10.34 -8.43
N ARG A 39 5.71 -11.53 -7.84
CA ARG A 39 5.85 -12.80 -8.56
C ARG A 39 4.84 -12.93 -9.68
N THR A 40 3.57 -12.56 -9.46
CA THR A 40 2.53 -12.65 -10.50
C THR A 40 2.78 -11.65 -11.62
N VAL A 41 3.06 -10.38 -11.32
CA VAL A 41 3.39 -9.37 -12.34
C VAL A 41 4.65 -9.78 -13.12
N GLY A 42 5.65 -10.36 -12.44
CA GLY A 42 6.87 -10.86 -13.07
C GLY A 42 6.67 -11.99 -14.08
N ARG A 43 5.51 -12.66 -14.10
CA ARG A 43 5.16 -13.68 -15.11
C ARG A 43 4.64 -13.08 -16.42
N LEU A 44 4.19 -11.82 -16.41
CA LEU A 44 3.76 -11.12 -17.62
C LEU A 44 4.95 -10.84 -18.54
N SER A 45 4.69 -10.66 -19.84
CA SER A 45 5.69 -10.14 -20.77
C SER A 45 6.16 -8.75 -20.31
N LYS A 46 7.37 -8.34 -20.68
CA LYS A 46 7.95 -7.08 -20.17
C LYS A 46 7.09 -5.88 -20.56
N GLU A 47 6.47 -5.95 -21.72
CA GLU A 47 5.63 -4.93 -22.35
C GLU A 47 4.26 -4.81 -21.67
N GLU A 48 3.78 -5.89 -21.05
CA GLU A 48 2.49 -5.93 -20.36
C GLU A 48 2.58 -5.64 -18.86
N ARG A 49 3.80 -5.48 -18.32
CA ARG A 49 3.99 -5.21 -16.88
C ARG A 49 3.65 -3.76 -16.56
N PRO A 50 2.60 -3.50 -15.76
CA PRO A 50 2.40 -2.16 -15.24
C PRO A 50 3.48 -1.81 -14.21
N PRO A 51 3.74 -0.51 -13.97
CA PRO A 51 4.57 -0.09 -12.86
C PRO A 51 3.97 -0.61 -11.54
N VAL A 52 4.86 -1.01 -10.63
CA VAL A 52 4.49 -1.45 -9.28
C VAL A 52 5.16 -0.53 -8.27
N HIS A 53 4.35 0.21 -7.52
CA HIS A 53 4.81 1.05 -6.43
C HIS A 53 4.69 0.27 -5.12
N CYS A 54 5.82 0.12 -4.44
CA CYS A 54 5.88 -0.63 -3.19
C CYS A 54 5.95 0.32 -1.99
N MET A 55 5.06 0.10 -1.03
CA MET A 55 5.03 0.81 0.25
C MET A 55 5.78 -0.01 1.30
N ALA A 56 6.87 0.54 1.82
CA ALA A 56 7.59 -0.03 2.95
C ALA A 56 7.01 0.47 4.28
N VAL A 57 6.85 -0.43 5.25
CA VAL A 57 6.31 -0.13 6.59
C VAL A 57 7.18 -0.85 7.61
N ALA A 58 8.35 -0.28 7.90
CA ALA A 58 9.29 -0.79 8.90
C ALA A 58 10.03 0.35 9.61
N LYS A 59 10.84 0.01 10.62
CA LYS A 59 11.71 0.98 11.29
C LYS A 59 12.97 1.23 10.44
N ASN A 60 13.55 2.42 10.55
CA ASN A 60 14.83 2.79 9.92
C ASN A 60 14.89 2.60 8.39
N LEU A 61 13.77 2.78 7.68
CA LEU A 61 13.69 2.59 6.23
C LEU A 61 14.73 3.39 5.44
N HIS A 62 14.94 4.66 5.77
CA HIS A 62 15.86 5.51 5.01
C HIS A 62 17.30 5.00 5.10
N GLN A 63 17.71 4.48 6.25
CA GLN A 63 19.03 3.88 6.42
C GLN A 63 19.15 2.55 5.67
N ALA A 64 18.07 1.77 5.59
CA ALA A 64 18.10 0.43 5.03
C ALA A 64 17.93 0.40 3.49
N ILE A 65 17.04 1.24 2.94
CA ILE A 65 16.64 1.23 1.52
C ILE A 65 16.66 2.62 0.86
N GLY A 66 17.07 3.66 1.59
CA GLY A 66 17.14 5.02 1.07
C GLY A 66 15.80 5.76 1.05
N GLU A 67 15.77 6.87 0.32
CA GLU A 67 14.60 7.73 0.17
C GLU A 67 13.56 7.12 -0.79
N PRO A 68 12.26 7.42 -0.61
CA PRO A 68 11.24 6.95 -1.52
C PRO A 68 11.43 7.53 -2.93
N HIS A 69 11.26 6.69 -3.95
CA HIS A 69 11.31 7.13 -5.34
C HIS A 69 10.13 8.01 -5.76
N VAL A 70 8.99 7.90 -5.07
CA VAL A 70 7.74 8.58 -5.41
C VAL A 70 7.07 9.08 -4.13
N ILE A 71 6.65 10.35 -4.15
CA ILE A 71 5.91 11.00 -3.07
C ILE A 71 4.61 11.55 -3.66
N ASN A 72 3.48 11.17 -3.07
CA ASN A 72 2.16 11.69 -3.43
C ASN A 72 1.63 12.54 -2.28
N ASP A 73 1.46 13.85 -2.51
CA ASP A 73 0.77 14.72 -1.55
C ASP A 73 -0.74 14.43 -1.62
N VAL A 74 -1.32 14.06 -0.49
CA VAL A 74 -2.74 13.67 -0.36
C VAL A 74 -3.51 14.57 0.62
N LYS A 75 -2.99 15.76 0.94
CA LYS A 75 -3.61 16.70 1.89
C LYS A 75 -5.08 16.99 1.58
N ASP A 76 -5.42 17.19 0.30
CA ASP A 76 -6.78 17.49 -0.14
C ASP A 76 -7.77 16.32 0.09
N TYR A 77 -7.26 15.12 0.36
CA TYR A 77 -8.05 13.91 0.60
C TYR A 77 -8.04 13.47 2.08
N LEU A 78 -7.50 14.29 2.99
CA LEU A 78 -7.41 13.94 4.41
C LEU A 78 -8.78 13.67 5.02
N LYS A 79 -9.82 14.41 4.63
CA LYS A 79 -11.18 14.19 5.13
C LYS A 79 -11.66 12.76 4.83
N GLN A 80 -11.51 12.30 3.59
CA GLN A 80 -11.91 10.98 3.13
C GLN A 80 -11.07 9.89 3.78
N LYS A 81 -9.75 10.11 3.89
CA LYS A 81 -8.83 9.19 4.56
C LYS A 81 -9.21 8.98 6.02
N MET A 82 -9.46 10.07 6.76
CA MET A 82 -9.86 10.00 8.17
C MET A 82 -11.23 9.34 8.33
N ALA A 83 -12.20 9.66 7.48
CA ALA A 83 -13.50 9.00 7.49
C ALA A 83 -13.39 7.48 7.27
N SER A 84 -12.56 7.04 6.31
CA SER A 84 -12.31 5.62 6.04
C SER A 84 -11.68 4.91 7.25
N ILE A 85 -10.68 5.52 7.88
CA ILE A 85 -10.03 4.97 9.07
C ILE A 85 -11.05 4.85 10.22
N GLN A 86 -11.84 5.90 10.48
CA GLN A 86 -12.86 5.89 11.55
C GLN A 86 -13.98 4.86 11.33
N ALA A 87 -14.26 4.49 10.08
CA ALA A 87 -15.23 3.43 9.78
C ALA A 87 -14.75 2.04 10.27
N HIS A 88 -13.44 1.82 10.41
CA HIS A 88 -12.84 0.56 10.89
C HIS A 88 -12.82 0.50 12.42
N ARG A 89 -13.99 0.63 13.06
CA ARG A 89 -14.15 0.79 14.52
C ARG A 89 -13.52 -0.31 15.37
N SER A 90 -13.44 -1.54 14.86
CA SER A 90 -12.85 -2.66 15.60
C SER A 90 -11.32 -2.65 15.60
N GLN A 91 -10.70 -1.90 14.66
CA GLN A 91 -9.25 -1.82 14.51
C GLN A 91 -8.70 -0.52 15.09
N PHE A 92 -9.47 0.56 15.02
CA PHE A 92 -9.06 1.86 15.51
C PHE A 92 -10.15 2.49 16.36
N GLN A 93 -9.78 2.93 17.57
CA GLN A 93 -10.65 3.77 18.37
C GLN A 93 -10.42 5.24 17.98
N ALA A 94 -11.51 6.00 17.80
CA ALA A 94 -11.46 7.38 17.31
C ALA A 94 -10.56 8.30 18.16
N ALA A 95 -10.41 8.01 19.45
CA ALA A 95 -9.57 8.77 20.37
C ALA A 95 -8.06 8.59 20.13
N GLU A 96 -7.62 7.39 19.72
CA GLU A 96 -6.20 7.08 19.49
C GLU A 96 -5.66 7.69 18.19
N LEU A 97 -6.54 7.91 17.22
CA LEU A 97 -6.19 8.46 15.90
C LEU A 97 -6.11 9.98 15.86
N LEU A 98 -6.86 10.67 16.73
CA LEU A 98 -7.05 12.12 16.66
C LEU A 98 -6.05 12.92 17.49
N GLY A 99 -5.19 12.28 18.29
CA GLY A 99 -4.15 12.89 19.11
C GLY A 99 -4.37 14.38 19.41
N ASN A 100 -5.29 14.73 20.31
CA ASN A 100 -5.68 16.09 20.73
C ASN A 100 -5.90 17.18 19.65
N LYS A 101 -5.79 16.90 18.35
CA LYS A 101 -6.00 17.86 17.27
C LYS A 101 -7.28 17.51 16.53
N LYS A 102 -8.35 18.25 16.88
CA LYS A 102 -9.49 18.39 15.99
C LYS A 102 -9.00 19.15 14.76
N TYR A 103 -8.97 18.48 13.61
CA TYR A 103 -8.84 19.17 12.33
C TYR A 103 -10.24 19.72 12.02
N ASP A 104 -10.44 20.98 12.38
CA ASP A 104 -11.66 21.71 12.00
C ASP A 104 -11.64 21.86 10.48
N CYS A 105 -12.66 21.31 9.85
CA CYS A 105 -12.93 21.40 8.41
C CYS A 105 -13.58 22.73 8.04
#